data_AF-B0W4C7-F1
#
_entry.id   AF-B0W4C7-F1
#
_cell.length_a   1.000
_cell.length_b   1.000
_cell.length_c   1.000
_cell.angle_alpha   90.00
_cell.angle_beta   90.00
_cell.angle_gamma   90.00
#
_symmetry.space_group_name_H-M   'P 1'
#
loop_
_entity.id
_entity.type
_entity.pdbx_description
1 polymer ?
#
loop_
_entity_poly.entity_id
_entity_poly.type
_entity_poly.pdbx_seq_one_letter_code
_entity_poly.pdbx_strand_id
1 'polypeptide(L)'
;MLTPFLLFPQLCLFADYEPLVFLKCPFSLTGHLAFNETRVPKRCPDSPRITFNVSYHLPKYVHDFYNILDTGDANCPKEILRLTPPPFSGNCSAETFAPLTTVSGLDASFKFEKLPSWSVNLLHRLDHLVSAVVPRRVQTLNITDHLDVHIKTTRWNSDTDITINGGTIWIPTRYNYNEKLHHPKKNSIDYGFTSMCSLVNNKLTTFHDRIIQLTPELRQDFRANDTFLLAADCSDSPKLAVFMLDNAKGIQIYTGGNYVVYEIANQQETDPILNINDEQLINLRNVVYQYPPDEEIYDFRVYLDDEDVLILENQLNGAVVQYDRKSIASILLPTVHKGRMCGLCSTRIH
;
A
#
# COMPACT_ATOMS: atom_id res chain seq x y z
N MET A 1 45.47 -19.23 28.65
CA MET A 1 44.61 -18.04 28.52
C MET A 1 43.49 -18.38 27.54
N LEU A 2 42.29 -18.65 28.05
CA LEU A 2 41.08 -18.77 27.23
C LEU A 2 40.44 -17.38 27.24
N THR A 3 40.52 -16.65 26.13
CA THR A 3 39.71 -15.45 25.92
C THR A 3 38.23 -15.85 25.98
N PRO A 4 37.40 -15.18 26.80
CA PRO A 4 35.96 -15.44 26.77
C PRO A 4 35.43 -14.97 25.42
N PHE A 5 34.96 -15.91 24.61
CA PHE A 5 34.25 -15.58 23.38
C PHE A 5 32.96 -14.86 23.77
N LEU A 6 32.91 -13.55 23.53
CA LEU A 6 31.71 -12.75 23.73
C LEU A 6 30.62 -13.23 22.77
N LEU A 7 29.51 -13.70 23.35
CA LEU A 7 28.29 -14.04 22.64
C LEU A 7 27.39 -12.81 22.59
N PHE A 8 26.87 -12.48 21.42
CA PHE A 8 26.01 -11.33 21.21
C PHE A 8 24.58 -11.80 20.92
N PRO A 9 23.56 -11.35 21.68
CA PRO A 9 22.17 -11.64 21.34
C PRO A 9 21.80 -10.89 20.05
N GLN A 10 21.30 -11.63 19.06
CA GLN A 10 20.91 -11.08 17.77
C GLN A 10 19.46 -11.44 17.47
N LEU A 11 18.67 -10.46 17.02
CA LEU A 11 17.32 -10.64 16.46
C LEU A 11 17.35 -10.14 15.01
N CYS A 12 16.88 -10.97 14.09
CA CYS A 12 16.73 -10.61 12.69
C CYS A 12 15.29 -10.85 12.24
N LEU A 13 14.72 -9.85 11.58
CA LEU A 13 13.42 -9.93 10.92
C LEU A 13 13.66 -9.86 9.41
N PHE A 14 13.12 -10.84 8.70
CA PHE A 14 13.02 -10.82 7.25
C PHE A 14 11.56 -10.96 6.89
N ALA A 15 11.04 -10.04 6.08
CA ALA A 15 9.66 -10.07 5.65
C ALA A 15 9.60 -9.68 4.17
N ASP A 16 8.95 -10.52 3.38
CA ASP A 16 8.62 -10.23 1.99
C ASP A 16 7.18 -9.69 1.99
N TYR A 17 7.06 -8.44 1.55
CA TYR A 17 5.79 -7.72 1.46
C TYR A 17 5.42 -7.56 -0.02
N GLU A 18 4.28 -8.13 -0.42
CA GLU A 18 3.66 -7.80 -1.70
C GLU A 18 2.78 -6.56 -1.52
N PRO A 19 2.89 -5.52 -2.37
CA PRO A 19 2.07 -4.32 -2.26
C PRO A 19 0.57 -4.63 -2.36
N LEU A 20 -0.24 -3.88 -1.62
CA LEU A 20 -1.70 -3.94 -1.65
C LEU A 20 -2.24 -3.50 -3.02
N VAL A 21 -2.42 -4.46 -3.92
CA VAL A 21 -3.08 -4.26 -5.22
C VAL A 21 -4.56 -4.56 -5.05
N PHE A 22 -5.44 -3.64 -5.42
CA PHE A 22 -6.87 -3.79 -5.21
C PHE A 22 -7.40 -4.94 -6.09
N LEU A 23 -8.15 -5.85 -5.46
CA LEU A 23 -8.61 -7.15 -6.00
C LEU A 23 -7.57 -8.27 -6.14
N LYS A 24 -6.25 -8.01 -6.03
CA LYS A 24 -5.25 -9.09 -6.04
C LYS A 24 -5.45 -9.98 -4.82
N CYS A 25 -5.60 -11.28 -5.06
CA CYS A 25 -5.86 -12.28 -4.03
C CYS A 25 -5.10 -13.57 -4.29
N PRO A 26 -4.58 -14.22 -3.23
CA PRO A 26 -4.46 -13.69 -1.86
C PRO A 26 -3.37 -12.60 -1.78
N PHE A 27 -3.52 -11.65 -0.86
CA PHE A 27 -2.34 -10.94 -0.33
C PHE A 27 -1.57 -11.92 0.55
N SER A 28 -0.25 -11.90 0.47
CA SER A 28 0.59 -12.68 1.37
C SER A 28 1.72 -11.84 1.94
N LEU A 29 1.77 -11.77 3.26
CA LEU A 29 2.91 -11.30 4.02
C LEU A 29 3.59 -12.55 4.58
N THR A 30 4.73 -12.90 4.01
CA THR A 30 5.52 -14.03 4.47
C THR A 30 6.83 -13.55 5.06
N GLY A 31 7.29 -14.20 6.11
CA GLY A 31 8.51 -13.78 6.73
C GLY A 31 8.96 -14.71 7.83
N HIS A 32 10.07 -14.34 8.43
CA HIS A 32 10.60 -15.05 9.56
C HIS A 32 11.38 -14.14 10.50
N LEU A 33 11.31 -14.52 11.76
CA LEU A 33 12.10 -13.99 12.86
C LEU A 33 13.13 -15.05 13.22
N ALA A 34 14.40 -14.68 13.24
CA ALA A 34 15.47 -15.54 13.74
C ALA A 34 16.17 -14.85 14.90
N PHE A 35 16.38 -15.57 16.00
CA PHE A 35 16.99 -15.00 17.20
C PHE A 35 17.83 -16.02 17.95
N ASN A 36 19.08 -15.68 18.21
CA ASN A 36 20.01 -16.49 18.99
C ASN A 36 21.25 -15.66 19.31
N GLU A 37 22.10 -16.21 20.17
CA GLU A 37 23.44 -15.70 20.40
C GLU A 37 24.37 -16.05 19.23
N THR A 38 25.03 -15.05 18.66
CA THR A 38 26.00 -15.26 17.59
C THR A 38 27.41 -14.88 18.05
N ARG A 39 28.40 -15.61 17.53
CA ARG A 39 29.82 -15.33 17.76
C ARG A 39 30.37 -14.23 16.84
N VAL A 40 29.58 -13.83 15.85
CA VAL A 40 29.96 -12.87 14.81
C VAL A 40 28.98 -11.70 14.86
N PRO A 41 29.45 -10.49 15.21
CA PRO A 41 28.60 -9.29 15.23
C PRO A 41 27.89 -9.10 13.88
N LYS A 42 26.60 -8.75 13.92
CA LYS A 42 25.75 -8.47 12.73
C LYS A 42 25.41 -9.66 11.83
N ARG A 43 25.83 -10.88 12.15
CA ARG A 43 25.36 -12.07 11.43
C ARG A 43 24.04 -12.54 12.01
N CYS A 44 23.04 -12.76 11.15
CA CYS A 44 21.77 -13.32 11.59
C CYS A 44 21.92 -14.79 12.00
N PRO A 45 21.28 -15.21 13.10
CA PRO A 45 21.29 -16.59 13.56
C PRO A 45 20.44 -17.47 12.63
N ASP A 46 20.87 -18.72 12.44
CA ASP A 46 20.16 -19.67 11.56
C ASP A 46 18.96 -20.34 12.28
N SER A 47 19.00 -20.43 13.61
CA SER A 47 17.94 -20.97 14.47
C SER A 47 18.11 -20.48 15.92
N PRO A 48 17.05 -20.48 16.76
CA PRO A 48 15.65 -20.78 16.45
C PRO A 48 15.00 -19.75 15.52
N ARG A 49 14.01 -20.21 14.75
CA ARG A 49 13.31 -19.43 13.72
C ARG A 49 11.79 -19.56 13.91
N ILE A 50 11.10 -18.43 13.87
CA ILE A 50 9.64 -18.35 13.80
C ILE A 50 9.31 -17.89 12.39
N THR A 51 8.65 -18.73 11.61
CA THR A 51 8.11 -18.35 10.30
C THR A 51 6.66 -17.92 10.46
N PHE A 52 6.29 -16.83 9.83
CA PHE A 52 4.90 -16.38 9.74
C PHE A 52 4.50 -16.24 8.27
N ASN A 53 3.26 -16.58 7.98
CA ASN A 53 2.63 -16.28 6.71
C ASN A 53 1.21 -15.82 7.02
N VAL A 54 0.94 -14.56 6.73
CA VAL A 54 -0.38 -13.96 6.88
C VAL A 54 -0.90 -13.69 5.49
N SER A 55 -2.08 -14.20 5.19
CA SER A 55 -2.78 -13.95 3.95
C SER A 55 -4.21 -13.53 4.22
N TYR A 56 -4.75 -12.66 3.38
CA TYR A 56 -6.17 -12.35 3.42
C TYR A 56 -6.82 -12.74 2.09
N HIS A 57 -8.10 -13.09 2.19
CA HIS A 57 -8.92 -13.47 1.06
C HIS A 57 -10.06 -12.48 0.88
N LEU A 58 -10.27 -12.09 -0.37
CA LEU A 58 -11.51 -11.47 -0.81
C LEU A 58 -12.49 -12.57 -1.27
N PRO A 59 -13.78 -12.43 -1.00
CA PRO A 59 -14.79 -13.32 -1.55
C PRO A 59 -14.77 -13.29 -3.08
N LYS A 60 -15.09 -14.42 -3.72
CA LYS A 60 -15.25 -14.47 -5.18
C LYS A 60 -16.20 -13.40 -5.72
N TYR A 61 -17.28 -13.10 -4.99
CA TYR A 61 -18.26 -12.09 -5.39
C TYR A 61 -17.70 -10.66 -5.43
N VAL A 62 -16.56 -10.36 -4.77
CA VAL A 62 -16.00 -8.99 -4.77
C VAL A 62 -15.49 -8.59 -6.15
N HIS A 63 -14.91 -9.54 -6.90
CA HIS A 63 -14.54 -9.31 -8.29
C HIS A 63 -15.77 -9.07 -9.16
N ASP A 64 -16.78 -9.92 -9.02
CA ASP A 64 -18.04 -9.78 -9.76
C ASP A 64 -18.74 -8.46 -9.43
N PHE A 65 -18.79 -8.11 -8.14
CA PHE A 65 -19.39 -6.87 -7.65
C PHE A 65 -18.61 -5.64 -8.12
N TYR A 66 -17.28 -5.66 -8.12
CA TYR A 66 -16.48 -4.55 -8.66
C TYR A 66 -16.78 -4.33 -10.13
N ASN A 67 -16.85 -5.40 -10.93
CA ASN A 67 -17.11 -5.30 -12.36
C ASN A 67 -18.49 -4.68 -12.66
N ILE A 68 -19.51 -5.00 -11.87
CA ILE A 68 -20.87 -4.46 -12.04
C ILE A 68 -21.13 -3.16 -11.25
N LEU A 69 -20.24 -2.76 -10.34
CA LEU A 69 -20.44 -1.56 -9.54
C LEU A 69 -20.48 -0.34 -10.46
N ASP A 70 -21.60 0.36 -10.41
CA ASP A 70 -21.81 1.69 -10.96
C ASP A 70 -22.24 2.59 -9.81
N THR A 71 -21.46 3.62 -9.53
CA THR A 71 -21.74 4.57 -8.46
C THR A 71 -22.75 5.63 -8.88
N GLY A 72 -23.05 5.75 -10.18
CA GLY A 72 -23.89 6.80 -10.74
C GLY A 72 -23.32 8.22 -10.61
N ASP A 73 -22.08 8.37 -10.14
CA ASP A 73 -21.38 9.65 -9.96
C ASP A 73 -20.01 9.59 -10.66
N ALA A 74 -19.86 10.37 -11.74
CA ALA A 74 -18.62 10.48 -12.48
C ALA A 74 -17.44 11.04 -11.65
N ASN A 75 -17.72 11.70 -10.52
CA ASN A 75 -16.72 12.19 -9.57
C ASN A 75 -16.43 11.19 -8.43
N CYS A 76 -17.07 10.03 -8.47
CA CYS A 76 -16.84 8.92 -7.56
C CYS A 76 -16.82 7.57 -8.31
N PRO A 77 -16.02 7.41 -9.38
CA PRO A 77 -15.95 6.15 -10.11
C PRO A 77 -15.27 5.08 -9.26
N LYS A 78 -15.51 3.80 -9.54
CA LYS A 78 -14.91 2.68 -8.78
C LYS A 78 -13.39 2.60 -8.94
N GLU A 79 -12.85 3.13 -10.04
CA GLU A 79 -11.43 3.15 -10.39
C GLU A 79 -10.60 3.99 -9.42
N ILE A 80 -11.21 4.86 -8.59
CA ILE A 80 -10.50 5.52 -7.50
C ILE A 80 -9.89 4.51 -6.51
N LEU A 81 -10.45 3.30 -6.45
CA LEU A 81 -9.92 2.24 -5.61
C LEU A 81 -8.61 1.66 -6.16
N ARG A 82 -8.15 1.99 -7.36
CA ARG A 82 -6.83 1.55 -7.82
C ARG A 82 -5.69 2.36 -7.19
N LEU A 83 -6.00 3.60 -6.78
CA LEU A 83 -5.03 4.50 -6.18
C LEU A 83 -4.86 4.20 -4.68
N THR A 84 -3.66 4.50 -4.17
CA THR A 84 -3.30 4.25 -2.76
C THR A 84 -2.64 5.48 -2.13
N PRO A 85 -3.31 6.16 -1.16
CA PRO A 85 -4.67 5.89 -0.70
C PRO A 85 -5.72 6.31 -1.76
N PRO A 86 -6.92 5.71 -1.74
CA PRO A 86 -8.00 6.13 -2.64
C PRO A 86 -8.42 7.59 -2.37
N PRO A 87 -8.64 8.40 -3.43
CA PRO A 87 -9.03 9.80 -3.31
C PRO A 87 -10.52 9.98 -2.93
N PHE A 88 -10.90 9.56 -1.74
CA PHE A 88 -12.25 9.83 -1.20
C PHE A 88 -12.45 11.34 -0.96
N SER A 89 -13.63 11.86 -1.27
CA SER A 89 -13.91 13.29 -1.13
C SER A 89 -15.40 13.61 -1.03
N GLY A 90 -15.82 14.43 -0.07
CA GLY A 90 -17.20 14.93 0.03
C GLY A 90 -18.24 13.81 -0.05
N ASN A 91 -19.08 13.84 -1.10
CA ASN A 91 -20.11 12.82 -1.38
C ASN A 91 -19.56 11.45 -1.83
N CYS A 92 -18.30 11.39 -2.26
CA CYS A 92 -17.61 10.14 -2.57
C CYS A 92 -17.02 9.56 -1.29
N SER A 93 -17.89 8.94 -0.49
CA SER A 93 -17.54 8.33 0.79
C SER A 93 -16.89 6.98 0.59
N ALA A 94 -15.92 6.70 1.47
CA ALA A 94 -15.41 5.37 1.75
C ALA A 94 -16.51 4.30 1.91
N GLU A 95 -17.63 4.67 2.53
CA GLU A 95 -18.76 3.77 2.81
C GLU A 95 -19.40 3.21 1.53
N THR A 96 -19.40 3.97 0.43
CA THR A 96 -19.89 3.52 -0.89
C THR A 96 -19.17 2.26 -1.36
N PHE A 97 -17.91 2.09 -0.94
CA PHE A 97 -17.06 0.99 -1.35
C PHE A 97 -16.79 -0.02 -0.21
N ALA A 98 -17.45 0.12 0.93
CA ALA A 98 -17.30 -0.79 2.06
C ALA A 98 -17.47 -2.28 1.66
N PRO A 99 -18.43 -2.68 0.81
CA PRO A 99 -18.58 -4.07 0.39
C PRO A 99 -17.38 -4.64 -0.38
N LEU A 100 -16.59 -3.78 -1.05
CA LEU A 100 -15.41 -4.16 -1.85
C LEU A 100 -14.11 -4.17 -1.05
N THR A 101 -14.08 -3.40 0.04
CA THR A 101 -12.86 -3.09 0.79
C THR A 101 -12.81 -3.80 2.14
N THR A 102 -13.90 -4.44 2.54
CA THR A 102 -13.98 -5.19 3.79
C THR A 102 -13.37 -6.58 3.60
N VAL A 103 -12.32 -6.87 4.36
CA VAL A 103 -11.66 -8.18 4.34
C VAL A 103 -12.64 -9.24 4.83
N SER A 104 -12.74 -10.33 4.08
CA SER A 104 -13.76 -11.36 4.33
C SER A 104 -13.21 -12.62 4.99
N GLY A 105 -11.89 -12.77 4.96
CA GLY A 105 -11.20 -13.89 5.55
C GLY A 105 -9.72 -13.58 5.70
N LEU A 106 -9.14 -14.10 6.79
CA LEU A 106 -7.74 -14.00 7.13
C LEU A 106 -7.27 -15.43 7.40
N ASP A 107 -6.22 -15.81 6.67
CA ASP A 107 -5.50 -17.07 6.81
C ASP A 107 -4.09 -16.75 7.29
N ALA A 108 -3.85 -16.91 8.59
CA ALA A 108 -2.54 -16.69 9.20
C ALA A 108 -1.95 -17.99 9.72
N SER A 109 -0.70 -18.27 9.36
CA SER A 109 0.06 -19.40 9.84
C SER A 109 1.32 -18.96 10.56
N PHE A 110 1.57 -19.54 11.73
CA PHE A 110 2.76 -19.31 12.53
C PHE A 110 3.39 -20.64 12.86
N LYS A 111 4.67 -20.80 12.50
CA LYS A 111 5.41 -22.04 12.76
C LYS A 111 6.74 -21.78 13.44
N PHE A 112 7.08 -22.62 14.41
CA PHE A 112 8.43 -22.72 14.94
C PHE A 112 8.78 -24.16 15.29
N GLU A 113 10.09 -24.42 15.31
CA GLU A 113 10.67 -25.63 15.87
C GLU A 113 11.66 -25.24 16.97
N LYS A 114 11.46 -25.79 18.18
CA LYS A 114 12.29 -25.61 19.38
C LYS A 114 12.69 -24.18 19.70
N LEU A 115 11.84 -23.49 20.48
CA LEU A 115 12.17 -22.20 21.07
C LEU A 115 13.19 -22.32 22.22
N PRO A 116 13.88 -21.23 22.61
CA PRO A 116 14.83 -21.26 23.72
C PRO A 116 14.18 -21.68 25.04
N SER A 117 14.98 -22.26 25.93
CA SER A 117 14.52 -22.80 27.21
C SER A 117 13.78 -21.81 28.12
N TRP A 118 14.02 -20.50 27.98
CA TRP A 118 13.30 -19.49 28.77
C TRP A 118 11.81 -19.33 28.41
N SER A 119 11.39 -19.73 27.20
CA SER A 119 9.98 -19.64 26.78
C SER A 119 9.15 -20.89 27.12
N VAL A 120 9.82 -21.99 27.47
CA VAL A 120 9.23 -23.31 27.76
C VAL A 120 8.11 -23.25 28.80
N ASN A 121 8.27 -22.47 29.87
CA ASN A 121 7.24 -22.33 30.90
C ASN A 121 5.96 -21.65 30.40
N LEU A 122 6.08 -20.68 29.49
CA LEU A 122 4.94 -19.99 28.89
C LEU A 122 4.24 -20.92 27.89
N LEU A 123 5.01 -21.68 27.12
CA LEU A 123 4.50 -22.67 26.16
C LEU A 123 3.76 -23.82 26.87
N HIS A 124 4.26 -24.33 27.99
CA HIS A 124 3.54 -25.35 28.78
C HIS A 124 2.19 -24.84 29.32
N ARG A 125 2.12 -23.57 29.75
CA ARG A 125 0.85 -22.97 30.18
C ARG A 125 -0.13 -22.83 29.02
N LEU A 126 0.36 -22.44 27.84
CA LEU A 126 -0.43 -22.38 26.62
C LEU A 126 -0.91 -23.77 26.20
N ASP A 127 -0.06 -24.79 26.25
CA ASP A 127 -0.38 -26.19 25.95
C ASP A 127 -1.54 -26.71 26.81
N HIS A 128 -1.46 -26.50 28.13
CA HIS A 128 -2.54 -26.87 29.03
C HIS A 128 -3.83 -26.09 28.79
N LEU A 129 -3.73 -24.78 28.56
CA LEU A 129 -4.90 -23.94 28.31
C LEU A 129 -5.63 -24.36 27.04
N VAL A 130 -4.91 -24.53 25.93
CA VAL A 130 -5.50 -24.89 24.63
C VAL A 130 -6.04 -26.31 24.66
N SER A 131 -5.29 -27.27 25.20
CA SER A 131 -5.71 -28.67 25.31
C SER A 131 -7.01 -28.84 26.10
N ALA A 132 -7.30 -27.94 27.05
CA ALA A 132 -8.53 -27.93 27.82
C ALA A 132 -9.75 -27.39 27.06
N VAL A 133 -9.54 -26.56 26.04
CA VAL A 133 -10.61 -25.86 25.27
C VAL A 133 -10.90 -26.57 23.94
N VAL A 134 -9.98 -27.40 23.43
CA VAL A 134 -10.22 -28.21 22.22
C VAL A 134 -11.40 -29.18 22.46
N PRO A 135 -12.40 -29.24 21.55
CA PRO A 135 -13.65 -29.98 21.72
C PRO A 135 -13.46 -31.48 22.01
N ARG A 136 -12.40 -32.06 21.47
CA ARG A 136 -11.90 -33.39 21.84
C ARG A 136 -10.75 -33.17 22.80
N ARG A 137 -11.00 -33.25 24.11
CA ARG A 137 -9.97 -33.09 25.15
C ARG A 137 -8.74 -33.93 24.79
N VAL A 138 -7.65 -33.26 24.45
CA VAL A 138 -6.34 -33.88 24.20
C VAL A 138 -5.51 -33.69 25.47
N GLN A 139 -4.63 -34.63 25.80
CA GLN A 139 -3.78 -34.50 26.99
C GLN A 139 -2.67 -33.45 26.81
N THR A 140 -2.07 -33.37 25.62
CA THR A 140 -1.04 -32.37 25.26
C THR A 140 -1.12 -32.07 23.76
N LEU A 141 -0.68 -30.89 23.35
CA LEU A 141 -0.51 -30.51 21.93
C LEU A 141 0.97 -30.38 21.54
N ASN A 142 1.89 -30.66 22.47
CA ASN A 142 3.34 -30.60 22.27
C ASN A 142 3.85 -29.24 21.79
N ILE A 143 3.18 -28.15 22.21
CA ILE A 143 3.50 -26.76 21.85
C ILE A 143 4.95 -26.37 22.19
N THR A 144 5.53 -27.02 23.20
CA THR A 144 6.91 -26.76 23.66
C THR A 144 7.97 -27.19 22.64
N ASP A 145 7.73 -28.25 21.87
CA ASP A 145 8.69 -28.79 20.90
C ASP A 145 8.54 -28.11 19.54
N HIS A 146 7.29 -27.88 19.14
CA HIS A 146 6.93 -27.21 17.90
C HIS A 146 5.57 -26.55 18.07
N LEU A 147 5.34 -25.48 17.34
CA LEU A 147 4.03 -24.85 17.25
C LEU A 147 3.71 -24.63 15.78
N ASP A 148 2.52 -25.04 15.38
CA ASP A 148 1.91 -24.82 14.09
C ASP A 148 0.50 -24.28 14.36
N VAL A 149 0.36 -22.95 14.28
CA VAL A 149 -0.92 -22.27 14.42
C VAL A 149 -1.42 -21.91 13.03
N HIS A 150 -2.65 -22.29 12.71
CA HIS A 150 -3.41 -21.80 11.56
C HIS A 150 -4.66 -21.09 12.06
N ILE A 151 -4.81 -19.82 11.74
CA ILE A 151 -6.01 -19.03 11.99
C ILE A 151 -6.72 -18.86 10.66
N LYS A 152 -7.99 -19.23 10.59
CA LYS A 152 -8.83 -19.11 9.40
C LYS A 152 -10.17 -18.49 9.75
N THR A 153 -10.49 -17.37 9.13
CA THR A 153 -11.81 -16.72 9.21
C THR A 153 -12.50 -16.86 7.85
N THR A 154 -13.71 -17.43 7.78
CA THR A 154 -14.36 -17.75 6.49
C THR A 154 -15.57 -16.89 6.10
N ARG A 155 -16.00 -15.91 6.91
CA ARG A 155 -17.06 -14.91 6.62
C ARG A 155 -17.28 -13.99 7.84
N TRP A 156 -17.96 -12.84 7.65
CA TRP A 156 -18.30 -11.87 8.72
C TRP A 156 -19.20 -12.40 9.84
N ASN A 157 -19.89 -13.52 9.62
CA ASN A 157 -20.80 -14.15 10.58
C ASN A 157 -20.38 -15.59 10.93
N SER A 158 -19.19 -16.04 10.54
CA SER A 158 -18.70 -17.37 10.90
C SER A 158 -17.73 -17.29 12.07
N ASP A 159 -17.61 -18.41 12.79
CA ASP A 159 -16.57 -18.57 13.79
C ASP A 159 -15.18 -18.50 13.12
N THR A 160 -14.21 -17.96 13.84
CA THR A 160 -12.79 -18.10 13.46
C THR A 160 -12.31 -19.46 13.93
N ASP A 161 -11.79 -20.22 12.97
CA ASP A 161 -11.14 -21.50 13.21
C ASP A 161 -9.68 -21.22 13.60
N ILE A 162 -9.27 -21.60 14.80
CA ILE A 162 -7.87 -21.57 15.20
C ILE A 162 -7.42 -23.01 15.40
N THR A 163 -6.51 -23.48 14.56
CA THR A 163 -5.91 -24.81 14.65
C THR A 163 -4.52 -24.68 15.24
N ILE A 164 -4.24 -25.38 16.34
CA ILE A 164 -2.95 -25.39 17.03
C ILE A 164 -2.48 -26.84 17.08
N ASN A 165 -1.37 -27.16 16.41
CA ASN A 165 -0.79 -28.51 16.36
C ASN A 165 -1.83 -29.61 16.04
N GLY A 166 -2.77 -29.31 15.12
CA GLY A 166 -3.85 -30.21 14.71
C GLY A 166 -5.12 -30.20 15.57
N GLY A 167 -5.13 -29.50 16.72
CA GLY A 167 -6.34 -29.27 17.52
C GLY A 167 -7.05 -27.98 17.12
N THR A 168 -8.33 -28.05 16.78
CA THR A 168 -9.11 -26.88 16.33
C THR A 168 -10.00 -26.33 17.45
N ILE A 169 -9.97 -25.02 17.66
CA ILE A 169 -10.91 -24.25 18.49
C ILE A 169 -11.69 -23.28 17.61
N TRP A 170 -12.94 -23.01 17.99
CA TRP A 170 -13.82 -22.07 17.32
C TRP A 170 -14.08 -20.88 18.23
N ILE A 171 -13.76 -19.68 17.75
CA ILE A 171 -14.06 -18.45 18.48
C ILE A 171 -15.07 -17.63 17.68
N PRO A 172 -16.21 -17.26 18.27
CA PRO A 172 -17.15 -16.35 17.63
C PRO A 172 -16.52 -14.96 17.57
N THR A 173 -15.93 -14.61 16.42
CA THR A 173 -15.27 -13.34 16.21
C THR A 173 -16.07 -12.48 15.24
N ARG A 174 -16.40 -11.26 15.64
CA ARG A 174 -16.95 -10.24 14.73
C ARG A 174 -15.83 -9.29 14.35
N TYR A 175 -15.03 -9.66 13.34
CA TYR A 175 -14.02 -8.77 12.78
C TYR A 175 -14.64 -7.96 11.64
N ASN A 176 -14.86 -6.67 11.86
CA ASN A 176 -15.15 -5.70 10.80
C ASN A 176 -13.87 -4.90 10.56
N TYR A 177 -12.90 -5.50 9.86
CA TYR A 177 -11.67 -4.82 9.49
C TYR A 177 -11.67 -4.54 8.00
N ASN A 178 -11.75 -3.26 7.67
CA ASN A 178 -11.66 -2.79 6.32
C ASN A 178 -10.24 -2.30 6.09
N GLU A 179 -9.33 -3.14 5.61
CA GLU A 179 -7.90 -2.81 5.51
C GLU A 179 -7.63 -1.50 4.73
N LYS A 180 -8.48 -1.23 3.73
CA LYS A 180 -8.37 -0.05 2.88
C LYS A 180 -9.02 1.22 3.47
N LEU A 181 -10.08 1.09 4.28
CA LEU A 181 -10.81 2.20 4.90
C LEU A 181 -10.47 2.44 6.39
N HIS A 182 -9.89 1.44 7.07
CA HIS A 182 -9.46 1.44 8.47
C HIS A 182 -7.94 1.57 8.62
N HIS A 183 -7.27 2.13 7.60
CA HIS A 183 -6.18 3.03 7.91
C HIS A 183 -6.70 4.06 8.92
N PRO A 184 -6.15 4.09 10.14
CA PRO A 184 -6.77 4.76 11.26
C PRO A 184 -6.97 6.25 10.92
N LYS A 185 -8.23 6.70 10.91
CA LYS A 185 -8.62 8.13 10.81
C LYS A 185 -7.96 9.00 11.91
N LYS A 186 -7.31 8.38 12.90
CA LYS A 186 -6.36 8.95 13.86
C LYS A 186 -5.35 7.85 14.25
N ASN A 187 -4.25 7.73 13.51
CA ASN A 187 -2.92 7.24 13.93
C ASN A 187 -2.11 6.88 12.70
N SER A 188 -1.80 7.94 11.98
CA SER A 188 -0.85 7.96 10.91
C SER A 188 0.56 7.85 11.51
N ILE A 189 1.10 6.64 11.49
CA ILE A 189 2.49 6.32 11.80
C ILE A 189 2.91 5.36 10.67
N ASP A 190 2.87 5.76 9.40
CA ASP A 190 3.87 6.63 8.74
C ASP A 190 3.28 7.65 7.73
N TYR A 191 1.97 7.64 7.48
CA TYR A 191 1.28 8.58 6.57
C TYR A 191 0.85 9.91 7.23
N GLY A 192 1.37 10.24 8.43
CA GLY A 192 0.85 11.34 9.27
C GLY A 192 1.31 12.72 8.91
N PHE A 193 2.31 12.75 8.05
CA PHE A 193 2.92 13.94 7.57
C PHE A 193 2.86 13.94 6.05
N THR A 194 1.83 13.39 5.42
CA THR A 194 1.61 13.51 3.97
C THR A 194 0.27 14.18 3.66
N SER A 195 0.28 15.18 2.77
CA SER A 195 -0.90 15.85 2.24
C SER A 195 -1.21 15.30 0.85
N MET A 196 -2.49 15.10 0.55
CA MET A 196 -2.95 14.58 -0.74
C MET A 196 -3.68 15.66 -1.53
N CYS A 197 -3.40 15.74 -2.83
CA CYS A 197 -4.27 16.41 -3.79
C CYS A 197 -4.72 15.38 -4.82
N SER A 198 -5.98 15.43 -5.23
CA SER A 198 -6.50 14.49 -6.22
C SER A 198 -7.46 15.17 -7.18
N LEU A 199 -7.36 14.83 -8.45
CA LEU A 199 -8.34 15.19 -9.47
C LEU A 199 -9.07 13.92 -9.91
N VAL A 200 -10.38 13.88 -9.67
CA VAL A 200 -11.28 12.82 -10.14
C VAL A 200 -12.28 13.48 -11.08
N ASN A 201 -12.18 13.21 -12.38
CA ASN A 201 -12.99 13.85 -13.43
C ASN A 201 -12.87 15.39 -13.38
N ASN A 202 -13.89 16.10 -12.86
CA ASN A 202 -13.88 17.56 -12.72
C ASN A 202 -13.90 18.02 -11.26
N LYS A 203 -13.66 17.11 -10.32
CA LYS A 203 -13.61 17.40 -8.89
C LYS A 203 -12.19 17.31 -8.38
N LEU A 204 -11.69 18.44 -7.88
CA LEU A 204 -10.35 18.56 -7.32
C LEU A 204 -10.44 18.59 -5.80
N THR A 205 -9.69 17.72 -5.12
CA THR A 205 -9.43 17.83 -3.68
C THR A 205 -8.02 18.38 -3.50
N THR A 206 -7.88 19.50 -2.81
CA THR A 206 -6.60 20.20 -2.59
C THR A 206 -5.82 19.60 -1.42
N PHE A 207 -4.53 19.96 -1.28
CA PHE A 207 -3.72 19.59 -0.11
C PHE A 207 -4.29 20.09 1.22
N HIS A 208 -5.22 21.06 1.20
CA HIS A 208 -5.89 21.62 2.37
C HIS A 208 -7.26 21.01 2.62
N ASP A 209 -7.54 19.84 2.04
CA ASP A 209 -8.81 19.10 2.15
C ASP A 209 -10.03 19.88 1.63
N ARG A 210 -9.79 20.94 0.83
CA ARG A 210 -10.86 21.67 0.15
C ARG A 210 -11.23 20.97 -1.14
N ILE A 211 -12.52 20.95 -1.42
CA ILE A 211 -13.09 20.37 -2.63
C ILE A 211 -13.48 21.52 -3.56
N ILE A 212 -12.95 21.49 -4.77
CA ILE A 212 -13.18 22.50 -5.81
C ILE A 212 -13.78 21.80 -7.03
N GLN A 213 -14.87 22.35 -7.52
CA GLN A 213 -15.42 21.97 -8.82
C GLN A 213 -14.63 22.69 -9.92
N LEU A 214 -13.88 21.95 -10.71
CA LEU A 214 -12.98 22.49 -11.72
C LEU A 214 -13.75 22.90 -12.98
N THR A 215 -14.11 24.20 -13.05
CA THR A 215 -14.78 24.79 -14.21
C THR A 215 -13.80 25.07 -15.35
N PRO A 216 -14.27 25.24 -16.61
CA PRO A 216 -13.40 25.61 -17.72
C PRO A 216 -12.62 26.90 -17.48
N GLU A 217 -13.23 27.91 -16.85
CA GLU A 217 -12.60 29.20 -16.55
C GLU A 217 -11.43 29.01 -15.58
N LEU A 218 -11.65 28.26 -14.49
CA LEU A 218 -10.61 27.97 -13.52
C LEU A 218 -9.47 27.14 -14.12
N ARG A 219 -9.73 26.29 -15.12
CA ARG A 219 -8.66 25.58 -15.85
C ARG A 219 -7.82 26.54 -16.69
N GLN A 220 -8.44 27.52 -17.34
CA GLN A 220 -7.73 28.49 -18.17
C GLN A 220 -6.74 29.33 -17.35
N ASP A 221 -7.09 29.69 -16.12
CA ASP A 221 -6.20 30.46 -15.22
C ASP A 221 -4.88 29.74 -14.90
N PHE A 222 -4.84 28.40 -15.02
CA PHE A 222 -3.68 27.56 -14.74
C PHE A 222 -3.16 26.83 -15.98
N ARG A 223 -3.58 27.26 -17.17
CA ARG A 223 -3.23 26.61 -18.43
C ARG A 223 -1.83 27.00 -18.91
N ALA A 224 -1.09 26.02 -19.39
CA ALA A 224 0.15 26.18 -20.15
C ALA A 224 0.08 25.27 -21.38
N ASN A 225 -0.09 25.88 -22.57
CA ASN A 225 -0.29 25.17 -23.84
C ASN A 225 -1.47 24.17 -23.76
N ASP A 226 -1.23 22.89 -24.06
CA ASP A 226 -2.23 21.81 -24.02
C ASP A 226 -2.28 21.08 -22.67
N THR A 227 -1.84 21.77 -21.61
CA THR A 227 -1.83 21.24 -20.25
C THR A 227 -2.36 22.26 -19.25
N PHE A 228 -2.76 21.80 -18.07
CA PHE A 228 -3.04 22.69 -16.94
C PHE A 228 -2.33 22.22 -15.67
N LEU A 229 -1.84 23.18 -14.90
CA LEU A 229 -1.04 22.95 -13.71
C LEU A 229 -1.89 22.52 -12.51
N LEU A 230 -1.71 21.28 -12.04
CA LEU A 230 -2.31 20.82 -10.78
C LEU A 230 -1.53 21.36 -9.58
N ALA A 231 -0.22 21.07 -9.54
CA ALA A 231 0.63 21.44 -8.42
C ALA A 231 2.07 21.66 -8.88
N ALA A 232 2.76 22.64 -8.32
CA ALA A 232 4.21 22.78 -8.48
C ALA A 232 4.86 23.21 -7.17
N ASP A 233 6.12 22.84 -6.98
CA ASP A 233 7.01 23.40 -5.97
C ASP A 233 7.45 24.79 -6.43
N CYS A 234 6.97 25.83 -5.77
CA CYS A 234 7.26 27.22 -6.09
C CYS A 234 8.42 27.80 -5.24
N SER A 235 9.29 26.94 -4.70
CA SER A 235 10.53 27.39 -4.06
C SER A 235 11.59 27.83 -5.09
N ASP A 236 12.67 28.45 -4.63
CA ASP A 236 13.79 28.89 -5.48
C ASP A 236 14.48 27.74 -6.24
N SER A 237 14.29 26.50 -5.78
CA SER A 237 14.78 25.29 -6.42
C SER A 237 13.62 24.29 -6.61
N PRO A 238 12.78 24.46 -7.65
CA PRO A 238 11.62 23.61 -7.88
C PRO A 238 12.02 22.15 -8.05
N LYS A 239 11.40 21.26 -7.27
CA LYS A 239 11.66 19.81 -7.35
C LYS A 239 10.56 19.01 -8.03
N LEU A 240 9.39 19.61 -8.19
CA LEU A 240 8.20 18.95 -8.73
C LEU A 240 7.29 19.95 -9.43
N ALA A 241 6.76 19.58 -10.59
CA ALA A 241 5.55 20.18 -11.13
C ALA A 241 4.72 19.10 -11.83
N VAL A 242 3.40 19.13 -11.65
CA VAL A 242 2.47 18.13 -12.17
C VAL A 242 1.40 18.82 -12.99
N PHE A 243 1.32 18.45 -14.26
CA PHE A 243 0.41 18.96 -15.25
C PHE A 243 -0.48 17.83 -15.76
N MET A 244 -1.76 18.12 -15.93
CA MET A 244 -2.67 17.23 -16.65
C MET A 244 -2.67 17.63 -18.13
N LEU A 245 -2.57 16.65 -19.02
CA LEU A 245 -2.79 16.92 -20.44
C LEU A 245 -4.30 17.12 -20.69
N ASP A 246 -4.62 18.06 -21.57
CA ASP A 246 -5.99 18.35 -21.95
C ASP A 246 -6.70 17.13 -22.55
N ASN A 247 -8.04 17.15 -22.50
CA ASN A 247 -8.88 16.07 -23.01
C ASN A 247 -8.55 14.70 -22.42
N ALA A 248 -8.09 14.65 -21.17
CA ALA A 248 -7.83 13.40 -20.46
C ALA A 248 -6.75 12.53 -21.13
N LYS A 249 -5.82 13.17 -21.86
CA LYS A 249 -4.80 12.47 -22.65
C LYS A 249 -3.61 11.97 -21.86
N GLY A 250 -3.44 12.33 -20.59
CA GLY A 250 -2.28 11.88 -19.82
C GLY A 250 -1.85 12.84 -18.73
N ILE A 251 -0.60 12.64 -18.28
CA ILE A 251 0.05 13.45 -17.26
C ILE A 251 1.49 13.82 -17.68
N GLN A 252 1.90 15.04 -17.35
CA GLN A 252 3.28 15.52 -17.49
C GLN A 252 3.82 15.93 -16.13
N ILE A 253 5.01 15.45 -15.78
CA ILE A 253 5.61 15.63 -14.47
C ILE A 253 7.05 16.12 -14.62
N TYR A 254 7.38 17.24 -13.99
CA TYR A 254 8.74 17.72 -13.82
C TYR A 254 9.31 17.18 -12.50
N THR A 255 10.52 16.64 -12.50
CA THR A 255 11.18 16.01 -11.35
C THR A 255 12.50 16.69 -10.97
N GLY A 256 12.55 18.03 -11.00
CA GLY A 256 13.72 18.80 -10.54
C GLY A 256 14.89 18.84 -11.51
N GLY A 257 14.65 18.53 -12.78
CA GLY A 257 15.65 18.52 -13.84
C GLY A 257 15.21 17.74 -15.08
N ASN A 258 14.27 16.80 -14.89
CA ASN A 258 13.72 15.99 -15.97
C ASN A 258 12.22 16.23 -16.14
N TYR A 259 11.72 16.05 -17.35
CA TYR A 259 10.31 15.98 -17.69
C TYR A 259 9.93 14.56 -18.06
N VAL A 260 8.85 14.09 -17.46
CA VAL A 260 8.25 12.78 -17.67
C VAL A 260 6.87 13.01 -18.25
N VAL A 261 6.63 12.57 -19.49
CA VAL A 261 5.33 12.67 -20.15
C VAL A 261 4.78 11.28 -20.38
N TYR A 262 3.61 11.00 -19.82
CA TYR A 262 2.86 9.79 -20.06
C TYR A 262 1.56 10.15 -20.79
N GLU A 263 1.52 9.87 -22.09
CA GLU A 263 0.38 10.16 -22.95
C GLU A 263 -0.35 8.87 -23.35
N ILE A 264 -1.66 8.94 -23.36
CA ILE A 264 -2.58 7.91 -23.82
C ILE A 264 -3.08 8.39 -25.19
N ALA A 265 -2.40 7.97 -26.26
CA ALA A 265 -2.77 8.38 -27.61
C ALA A 265 -4.16 7.88 -28.02
N ASN A 266 -4.59 6.70 -27.55
CA ASN A 266 -5.98 6.22 -27.61
C ASN A 266 -6.33 5.32 -26.40
N GLN A 267 -7.59 5.32 -25.96
CA GLN A 267 -8.05 4.43 -24.87
C GLN A 267 -7.93 2.92 -25.21
N GLN A 268 -7.80 2.59 -26.50
CA GLN A 268 -7.60 1.23 -27.00
C GLN A 268 -6.12 0.87 -27.16
N GLU A 269 -5.22 1.85 -27.04
CA GLU A 269 -3.79 1.63 -27.18
C GLU A 269 -3.23 0.93 -25.95
N THR A 270 -2.56 -0.19 -26.21
CA THR A 270 -2.14 -1.11 -25.14
C THR A 270 -0.80 -0.73 -24.54
N ASP A 271 0.06 -0.01 -25.27
CA ASP A 271 1.44 0.19 -24.88
C ASP A 271 1.63 1.45 -24.01
N PRO A 272 2.12 1.30 -22.78
CA PRO A 272 2.33 2.41 -21.86
C PRO A 272 3.69 3.08 -22.15
N ILE A 273 3.72 3.97 -23.13
CA ILE A 273 4.94 4.67 -23.52
C ILE A 273 5.13 5.90 -22.63
N LEU A 274 6.32 5.99 -22.03
CA LEU A 274 6.81 7.12 -21.25
C LEU A 274 7.83 7.88 -22.09
N ASN A 275 7.67 9.19 -22.21
CA ASN A 275 8.66 10.08 -22.82
C ASN A 275 9.43 10.82 -21.72
N ILE A 276 10.76 10.72 -21.74
CA ILE A 276 11.66 11.45 -20.85
C ILE A 276 12.40 12.53 -21.65
N ASN A 277 12.24 13.79 -21.24
CA ASN A 277 12.91 14.98 -21.80
C ASN A 277 12.76 15.17 -23.32
N ASP A 278 11.77 14.54 -23.97
CA ASP A 278 11.64 14.51 -25.44
C ASP A 278 12.81 13.81 -26.17
N GLU A 279 13.61 13.04 -25.44
CA GLU A 279 14.81 12.37 -25.95
C GLU A 279 14.70 10.84 -25.89
N GLN A 280 13.96 10.31 -24.91
CA GLN A 280 13.90 8.87 -24.65
C GLN A 280 12.45 8.39 -24.53
N LEU A 281 12.10 7.37 -25.32
CA LEU A 281 10.82 6.66 -25.22
C LEU A 281 11.03 5.31 -24.53
N ILE A 282 10.22 5.05 -23.50
CA ILE A 282 10.32 3.86 -22.66
C ILE A 282 8.97 3.18 -22.60
N ASN A 283 8.89 1.91 -22.99
CA ASN A 283 7.70 1.12 -22.77
C ASN A 283 7.73 0.58 -21.33
N LEU A 284 6.81 1.05 -20.48
CA LEU A 284 6.74 0.66 -19.06
C LEU A 284 6.18 -0.74 -18.81
N ARG A 285 5.81 -1.49 -19.86
CA ARG A 285 5.28 -2.85 -19.70
C ARG A 285 6.31 -3.74 -19.01
N ASN A 286 6.04 -4.07 -17.74
CA ASN A 286 6.92 -4.86 -16.88
C ASN A 286 8.33 -4.25 -16.70
N VAL A 287 8.46 -2.93 -16.85
CA VAL A 287 9.73 -2.21 -16.72
C VAL A 287 9.56 -1.11 -15.69
N VAL A 288 10.54 -1.01 -14.79
CA VAL A 288 10.68 0.14 -13.89
C VAL A 288 11.75 1.05 -14.48
N TYR A 289 11.39 2.29 -14.76
CA TYR A 289 12.36 3.32 -15.09
C TYR A 289 12.83 4.02 -13.82
N GLN A 290 14.13 4.29 -13.73
CA GLN A 290 14.70 5.08 -12.65
C GLN A 290 15.78 6.01 -13.19
N TYR A 291 15.94 7.15 -12.52
CA TYR A 291 16.99 8.11 -12.81
C TYR A 291 17.71 8.50 -11.52
N PRO A 292 19.06 8.51 -11.50
CA PRO A 292 19.94 7.99 -12.55
C PRO A 292 19.75 6.48 -12.81
N PRO A 293 20.01 5.99 -14.03
CA PRO A 293 19.91 4.57 -14.32
C PRO A 293 20.98 3.78 -13.56
N ASP A 294 20.65 2.54 -13.17
CA ASP A 294 21.56 1.57 -12.53
C ASP A 294 22.17 1.98 -11.16
N GLU A 295 21.65 3.02 -10.51
CA GLU A 295 22.04 3.40 -9.14
C GLU A 295 21.08 2.84 -8.07
N GLU A 296 21.62 2.49 -6.90
CA GLU A 296 20.81 2.06 -5.74
C GLU A 296 20.01 3.23 -5.15
N ILE A 297 20.55 4.44 -5.25
CA ILE A 297 19.89 5.69 -4.86
C ILE A 297 19.43 6.38 -6.13
N TYR A 298 18.12 6.62 -6.24
CA TYR A 298 17.51 7.28 -7.40
C TYR A 298 16.89 8.62 -6.99
N ASP A 299 16.89 9.58 -7.89
CA ASP A 299 16.18 10.85 -7.74
C ASP A 299 14.68 10.66 -7.98
N PHE A 300 14.32 9.89 -9.01
CA PHE A 300 12.94 9.48 -9.24
C PHE A 300 12.84 8.11 -9.91
N ARG A 301 11.71 7.43 -9.70
CA ARG A 301 11.35 6.20 -10.40
C ARG A 301 9.94 6.27 -10.95
N VAL A 302 9.70 5.59 -12.07
CA VAL A 302 8.41 5.53 -12.77
C VAL A 302 8.13 4.09 -13.17
N TYR A 303 6.95 3.61 -12.85
CA TYR A 303 6.50 2.26 -13.20
C TYR A 303 4.97 2.19 -13.30
N LEU A 304 4.47 1.11 -13.88
CA LEU A 304 3.07 0.74 -13.73
C LEU A 304 2.95 -0.26 -12.58
N ASP A 305 1.98 -0.06 -11.71
CA ASP A 305 1.60 -1.10 -10.77
C ASP A 305 0.78 -2.22 -11.45
N ASP A 306 0.40 -3.22 -10.67
CA ASP A 306 -0.36 -4.37 -11.14
C ASP A 306 -1.79 -4.00 -11.63
N GLU A 307 -2.27 -2.77 -11.38
CA GLU A 307 -3.57 -2.24 -11.81
C GLU A 307 -3.47 -1.27 -13.00
N ASP A 308 -2.31 -1.24 -13.66
CA ASP A 308 -1.97 -0.30 -14.75
C ASP A 308 -2.05 1.18 -14.33
N VAL A 309 -1.88 1.49 -13.04
CA VAL A 309 -1.72 2.85 -12.54
C VAL A 309 -0.27 3.27 -12.69
N LEU A 310 -0.04 4.41 -13.33
CA LEU A 310 1.29 5.02 -13.39
C LEU A 310 1.65 5.55 -12.01
N ILE A 311 2.76 5.07 -11.47
CA ILE A 311 3.34 5.53 -10.22
C ILE A 311 4.67 6.24 -10.55
N LEU A 312 4.78 7.49 -10.12
CA LEU A 312 6.06 8.22 -10.10
C LEU A 312 6.40 8.55 -8.65
N GLU A 313 7.57 8.13 -8.21
CA GLU A 313 8.11 8.52 -6.91
C GLU A 313 9.30 9.45 -7.11
N ASN A 314 9.28 10.58 -6.39
CA ASN A 314 10.32 11.58 -6.45
C ASN A 314 10.99 11.69 -5.07
N GLN A 315 12.22 11.19 -4.97
CA GLN A 315 13.01 11.20 -3.73
C GLN A 315 13.51 12.60 -3.38
N LEU A 316 13.59 13.54 -4.33
CA LEU A 316 14.09 14.89 -4.08
C LEU A 316 13.20 15.68 -3.09
N ASN A 317 11.90 15.39 -3.09
CA ASN A 317 10.92 16.01 -2.19
C ASN A 317 9.95 15.01 -1.52
N GLY A 318 10.17 13.71 -1.70
CA GLY A 318 9.35 12.64 -1.15
C GLY A 318 7.94 12.55 -1.74
N ALA A 319 7.69 13.18 -2.89
CA ALA A 319 6.37 13.17 -3.51
C ALA A 319 6.11 11.88 -4.28
N VAL A 320 4.86 11.42 -4.26
CA VAL A 320 4.39 10.29 -5.08
C VAL A 320 3.22 10.78 -5.92
N VAL A 321 3.32 10.59 -7.23
CA VAL A 321 2.26 10.92 -8.19
C VAL A 321 1.68 9.61 -8.72
N GLN A 322 0.36 9.51 -8.73
CA GLN A 322 -0.39 8.37 -9.23
C GLN A 322 -1.34 8.84 -10.34
N TYR A 323 -1.40 8.11 -11.44
CA TYR A 323 -2.28 8.42 -12.55
C TYR A 323 -2.91 7.15 -13.15
N ASP A 324 -4.24 7.06 -13.09
CA ASP A 324 -5.02 6.03 -13.76
C ASP A 324 -5.55 6.54 -15.12
N ARG A 325 -5.65 5.64 -16.10
CA ARG A 325 -6.07 5.93 -17.48
C ARG A 325 -7.49 6.48 -17.63
N LYS A 326 -8.33 6.43 -16.59
CA LYS A 326 -9.60 7.17 -16.48
C LYS A 326 -9.41 8.63 -16.09
N SER A 327 -8.18 9.14 -16.19
CA SER A 327 -7.80 10.51 -15.86
C SER A 327 -8.07 10.87 -14.41
N ILE A 328 -7.76 9.90 -13.54
CA ILE A 328 -7.75 10.08 -12.10
C ILE A 328 -6.31 10.29 -11.70
N ALA A 329 -6.01 11.46 -11.13
CA ALA A 329 -4.67 11.80 -10.66
C ALA A 329 -4.67 11.99 -9.15
N SER A 330 -3.61 11.53 -8.48
CA SER A 330 -3.33 11.82 -7.08
C SER A 330 -1.88 12.24 -6.90
N ILE A 331 -1.65 13.20 -6.03
CA ILE A 331 -0.33 13.71 -5.64
C ILE A 331 -0.27 13.62 -4.13
N LEU A 332 0.68 12.84 -3.65
CA LEU A 332 1.02 12.71 -2.24
C LEU A 332 2.33 13.44 -2.02
N LEU A 333 2.42 14.28 -0.98
CA LEU A 333 3.67 14.91 -0.59
C LEU A 333 3.80 15.04 0.92
N PRO A 334 5.02 15.06 1.48
CA PRO A 334 5.22 15.35 2.88
C PRO A 334 4.63 16.73 3.24
N THR A 335 3.75 16.82 4.24
CA THR A 335 3.03 18.01 4.72
C THR A 335 3.96 19.20 4.97
N VAL A 336 5.24 18.97 5.29
CA VAL A 336 6.27 20.03 5.40
C VAL A 336 6.48 20.82 4.11
N HIS A 337 6.21 20.21 2.94
CA HIS A 337 6.32 20.84 1.62
C HIS A 337 5.03 21.52 1.17
N LYS A 338 3.88 21.23 1.78
CA LYS A 338 2.56 21.76 1.40
C LYS A 338 2.53 23.29 1.28
N GLY A 339 3.20 24.00 2.20
CA GLY A 339 3.25 25.46 2.19
C GLY A 339 4.08 26.08 1.06
N ARG A 340 4.91 25.28 0.37
CA ARG A 340 5.74 25.70 -0.77
C ARG A 340 5.11 25.37 -2.11
N MET A 341 3.99 24.64 -2.09
CA MET A 341 3.28 24.26 -3.31
C MET A 341 2.43 25.42 -3.82
N CYS A 342 2.31 25.53 -5.13
CA CYS A 342 1.44 26.44 -5.86
C CYS A 342 0.62 25.66 -6.91
N GLY A 343 -0.32 26.32 -7.59
CA GLY A 343 -1.24 25.68 -8.53
C GLY A 343 -2.62 25.38 -7.93
N LEU A 344 -3.46 24.68 -8.70
CA LEU A 344 -4.83 24.32 -8.33
C LEU A 344 -4.93 23.53 -7.02
N CYS A 345 -3.94 22.68 -6.71
CA CYS A 345 -3.90 21.90 -5.47
C CYS A 345 -3.55 22.73 -4.22
N SER A 346 -3.09 23.98 -4.39
CA SER A 346 -2.67 24.87 -3.31
C SER A 346 -3.53 26.13 -3.19
N THR A 347 -4.47 26.36 -4.11
CA THR A 347 -5.31 27.56 -4.11
C THR A 347 -6.08 27.72 -2.81
N ARG A 348 -5.69 28.74 -2.04
CA ARG A 348 -6.49 29.31 -0.96
C ARG A 348 -7.47 30.28 -1.62
N ILE A 349 -8.52 29.77 -2.26
CA ILE A 349 -9.62 30.64 -2.68
C ILE A 349 -10.25 31.18 -1.39
N HIS A 350 -10.15 32.49 -1.19
CA HIS A 350 -10.73 33.19 -0.05
C HIS A 350 -12.19 33.51 -0.30
#